data_AF-A0A059WRN2-F1
#
_entry.id   AF-A0A059WRN2-F1
#
_cell.length_a   1.000
_cell.length_b   1.000
_cell.length_c   1.000
_cell.angle_alpha   90.00
_cell.angle_beta   90.00
_cell.angle_gamma   90.00
#
_symmetry.space_group_name_H-M   'P 1'
#
loop_
_entity.id
_entity.type
_entity.pdbx_description
1 polymer ?
#
loop_
_entity_poly.entity_id
_entity_poly.type
_entity_poly.pdbx_seq_one_letter_code
_entity_poly.pdbx_strand_id
1 'polypeptide(L)'
;SRQKAASAAKETCLRLPSTEGDDVSILQYGGSLSVERALVVDRGIAESAAEIVLERYLRDIFGNPFRPVSFSPEWRTDTAVTLARTMYDSREFSAMPILADALQDAGCDNADIFDHCRATQLPHVRGCWVVDLVLGKE
;
A
#
# COMPACT_ATOMS: atom_id res chain seq x y z
N SER A 1 30.58 40.99 -8.72
CA SER A 1 30.63 39.57 -9.13
C SER A 1 29.84 38.71 -8.16
N ARG A 2 29.17 37.68 -8.70
CA ARG A 2 28.28 36.66 -8.10
C ARG A 2 26.79 36.86 -8.43
N GLN A 3 26.44 36.28 -9.58
CA GLN A 3 25.10 35.93 -10.05
C GLN A 3 24.39 34.95 -9.11
N LYS A 4 23.06 35.09 -8.99
CA LYS A 4 22.00 34.14 -9.41
C LYS A 4 20.72 34.50 -8.63
N ALA A 5 19.77 35.17 -9.26
CA ALA A 5 18.65 34.51 -9.96
C ALA A 5 17.82 33.62 -9.03
N ALA A 6 16.86 34.22 -8.31
CA ALA A 6 15.72 33.53 -7.71
C ALA A 6 14.49 33.90 -8.54
N SER A 7 14.28 33.13 -9.62
CA SER A 7 13.10 33.19 -10.47
C SER A 7 12.06 32.21 -9.95
N ALA A 8 10.87 32.74 -9.65
CA ALA A 8 9.56 32.13 -9.78
C ALA A 8 9.46 30.59 -9.72
N ALA A 9 8.96 30.07 -8.60
CA ALA A 9 8.32 28.75 -8.54
C ALA A 9 6.90 28.91 -7.99
N LYS A 10 5.94 28.80 -8.91
CA LYS A 10 4.49 28.74 -8.75
C LYS A 10 4.02 28.11 -7.43
N GLU A 11 3.31 28.89 -6.64
CA GLU A 11 2.30 28.41 -5.70
C GLU A 11 1.27 27.57 -6.46
N THR A 12 1.24 26.26 -6.22
CA THR A 12 0.14 25.40 -6.68
C THR A 12 -0.65 24.99 -5.45
N CYS A 13 -1.71 25.75 -5.18
CA CYS A 13 -2.72 25.45 -4.18
C CYS A 13 -3.54 24.24 -4.66
N LEU A 14 -3.23 23.05 -4.14
CA LEU A 14 -4.11 21.88 -4.26
C LEU A 14 -5.16 21.98 -3.16
N ARG A 15 -6.31 22.54 -3.53
CA ARG A 15 -7.52 22.63 -2.71
C ARG A 15 -8.22 21.28 -2.72
N LEU A 16 -8.23 20.56 -1.60
CA LEU A 16 -9.13 19.42 -1.41
C LEU A 16 -10.53 19.92 -1.02
N PRO A 17 -11.62 19.26 -1.47
CA PRO A 17 -12.98 19.64 -1.09
C PRO A 17 -13.19 19.38 0.40
N SER A 18 -13.59 20.44 1.09
CA SER A 18 -13.84 20.53 2.51
C SER A 18 -14.95 19.58 2.97
N THR A 19 -14.66 18.71 3.93
CA THR A 19 -15.64 18.33 4.95
C THR A 19 -15.39 19.22 6.16
N GLU A 20 -16.44 19.90 6.60
CA GLU A 20 -16.43 20.99 7.57
C GLU A 20 -15.61 20.69 8.83
N GLY A 21 -14.72 21.63 9.16
CA GLY A 21 -14.19 21.82 10.50
C GLY A 21 -12.96 21.01 10.86
N ASP A 22 -11.82 21.26 10.17
CA ASP A 22 -10.47 21.26 10.76
C ASP A 22 -9.46 21.67 9.66
N ASP A 23 -8.98 22.91 9.73
CA ASP A 23 -8.07 23.50 8.75
C ASP A 23 -6.63 23.02 9.01
N VAL A 24 -6.31 21.79 8.62
CA VAL A 24 -4.97 21.19 8.81
C VAL A 24 -4.01 21.71 7.75
N SER A 25 -3.27 22.77 8.10
CA SER A 25 -2.16 23.28 7.29
C SER A 25 -0.86 22.54 7.66
N ILE A 26 -0.37 21.66 6.77
CA ILE A 26 0.96 21.04 6.92
C ILE A 26 2.02 22.06 6.48
N LEU A 27 2.73 22.68 7.43
CA LEU A 27 3.90 23.52 7.15
C LEU A 27 5.17 22.66 7.15
N GLN A 28 5.74 22.42 5.97
CA GLN A 28 7.07 21.81 5.85
C GLN A 28 8.15 22.88 6.06
N TYR A 29 8.65 23.01 7.30
CA TYR A 29 9.78 23.90 7.60
C TYR A 29 11.12 23.21 7.27
N GLY A 30 11.77 23.68 6.20
CA GLY A 30 13.17 23.40 5.94
C GLY A 30 14.08 24.41 6.63
N GLY A 31 14.95 23.93 7.53
CA GLY A 31 16.14 24.67 7.98
C GLY A 31 16.39 24.69 9.49
N SER A 32 17.47 24.02 9.89
CA SER A 32 18.28 24.14 11.11
C SER A 32 17.59 24.15 12.49
N LEU A 33 18.00 23.19 13.32
CA LEU A 33 17.50 22.92 14.68
C LEU A 33 17.41 24.17 15.58
N SER A 34 16.25 24.33 16.22
CA SER A 34 16.14 24.85 17.59
C SER A 34 15.16 23.92 18.31
N VAL A 35 15.71 23.08 19.17
CA VAL A 35 15.03 22.00 19.89
C VAL A 35 14.18 22.57 21.01
N GLU A 36 12.99 23.09 20.71
CA GLU A 36 12.06 23.47 21.79
C GLU A 36 10.61 23.62 21.30
N ARG A 37 9.92 22.50 21.03
CA ARG A 37 8.61 22.21 21.65
C ARG A 37 8.02 20.88 21.23
N ALA A 38 7.53 20.20 22.26
CA ALA A 38 6.92 18.89 22.29
C ALA A 38 5.97 18.57 21.12
N LEU A 39 6.29 17.49 20.41
CA LEU A 39 5.28 16.61 19.82
C LEU A 39 4.48 16.01 20.98
N VAL A 40 3.38 16.66 21.36
CA VAL A 40 2.28 15.91 21.99
C VAL A 40 1.62 15.17 20.84
N VAL A 41 2.19 14.02 20.47
CA VAL A 41 1.41 13.03 19.72
C VAL A 41 0.29 12.66 20.67
N ASP A 42 -0.92 13.09 20.35
CA ASP A 42 -2.10 12.79 21.14
C ASP A 42 -2.15 11.27 21.34
N ARG A 43 -2.00 10.84 22.60
CA ARG A 43 -1.82 9.44 22.98
C ARG A 43 -2.99 8.57 22.52
N GLY A 44 -4.15 9.17 22.24
CA GLY A 44 -5.33 8.52 21.64
C GLY A 44 -5.25 8.23 20.14
N ILE A 45 -4.46 8.97 19.36
CA ILE A 45 -4.26 8.70 17.92
C ILE A 45 -3.32 7.49 17.73
N ALA A 46 -2.35 7.30 18.64
CA ALA A 46 -1.38 6.21 18.57
C ALA A 46 -1.98 4.82 18.90
N GLU A 47 -2.94 4.73 19.84
CA GLU A 47 -3.63 3.47 20.14
C GLU A 47 -4.56 3.03 18.98
N SER A 48 -5.28 3.98 18.38
CA SER A 48 -6.17 3.71 17.23
C SER A 48 -5.40 3.30 15.96
N ALA A 49 -4.19 3.83 15.76
CA ALA A 49 -3.35 3.49 14.62
C ALA A 49 -2.84 2.04 14.67
N ALA A 50 -2.55 1.49 15.85
CA ALA A 50 -2.05 0.12 15.99
C ALA A 50 -3.12 -0.92 15.64
N GLU A 51 -4.37 -0.68 16.04
CA GLU A 51 -5.51 -1.58 15.74
C GLU A 51 -5.81 -1.61 14.24
N ILE A 52 -5.81 -0.44 13.59
CA ILE A 52 -5.97 -0.32 12.13
C ILE A 52 -4.85 -1.03 11.37
N VAL A 53 -3.62 -1.00 11.88
CA VAL A 53 -2.48 -1.67 11.25
C VAL A 53 -2.60 -3.20 11.34
N LEU A 54 -3.02 -3.73 12.49
CA LEU A 54 -3.20 -5.18 12.65
C LEU A 54 -4.28 -5.72 11.71
N GLU A 55 -5.41 -5.03 11.61
CA GLU A 55 -6.50 -5.42 10.70
C GLU A 55 -5.98 -5.56 9.26
N ARG A 56 -5.15 -4.63 8.80
CA ARG A 56 -4.59 -4.65 7.45
C ARG A 56 -3.69 -5.85 7.20
N TYR A 57 -2.84 -6.21 8.16
CA TYR A 57 -2.01 -7.42 8.07
C TYR A 57 -2.85 -8.70 8.10
N LEU A 58 -3.89 -8.75 8.93
CA LEU A 58 -4.79 -9.91 8.97
C LEU A 58 -5.52 -10.09 7.65
N ARG A 59 -5.98 -9.00 7.02
CA ARG A 59 -6.59 -9.02 5.67
C ARG A 59 -5.59 -9.42 4.60
N ASP A 60 -4.32 -9.05 4.73
CA ASP A 60 -3.28 -9.48 3.78
C ASP A 60 -2.96 -10.98 3.90
N ILE A 61 -2.91 -11.52 5.12
CA ILE A 61 -2.54 -12.93 5.33
C ILE A 61 -3.71 -13.89 5.11
N PHE A 62 -4.90 -13.53 5.57
CA PHE A 62 -6.06 -14.43 5.55
C PHE A 62 -7.12 -14.06 4.52
N GLY A 63 -7.05 -12.86 3.92
CA GLY A 63 -8.12 -12.37 3.06
C GLY A 63 -9.44 -12.23 3.81
N ASN A 64 -10.54 -12.61 3.16
CA ASN A 64 -11.87 -12.65 3.76
C ASN A 64 -12.24 -14.10 4.18
N PRO A 65 -12.22 -14.44 5.48
CA PRO A 65 -12.52 -15.81 5.93
C PRO A 65 -13.97 -16.24 5.68
N PHE A 66 -14.88 -15.29 5.44
CA PHE A 66 -16.30 -15.57 5.14
C PHE A 66 -16.59 -15.66 3.63
N ARG A 67 -15.59 -15.37 2.79
CA ARG A 67 -15.64 -15.53 1.33
C ARG A 67 -14.36 -16.20 0.86
N PRO A 68 -14.22 -17.53 1.05
CA PRO A 68 -13.05 -18.25 0.56
C PRO A 68 -12.98 -18.13 -0.97
N VAL A 69 -11.79 -17.80 -1.45
CA VAL A 69 -11.50 -17.67 -2.88
C VAL A 69 -11.04 -19.02 -3.42
N SER A 70 -11.79 -19.58 -4.37
CA SER A 70 -11.35 -20.75 -5.14
C SER A 70 -10.29 -20.33 -6.16
N PHE A 71 -9.07 -20.82 -6.03
CA PHE A 71 -7.99 -20.53 -6.97
C PHE A 71 -7.81 -21.67 -7.97
N SER A 72 -7.95 -21.37 -9.25
CA SER A 72 -7.87 -22.39 -10.28
C SER A 72 -6.41 -22.70 -10.69
N PRO A 73 -6.02 -23.98 -10.85
CA PRO A 73 -4.64 -24.33 -11.21
C PRO A 73 -4.16 -23.73 -12.53
N GLU A 74 -5.05 -23.51 -13.51
CA GLU A 74 -4.71 -22.89 -14.79
C GLU A 74 -4.20 -21.44 -14.66
N TRP A 75 -4.52 -20.75 -13.56
CA TRP A 75 -4.04 -19.40 -13.30
C TRP A 75 -2.58 -19.38 -12.82
N ARG A 76 -2.02 -20.53 -12.42
CA ARG A 76 -0.60 -20.67 -12.03
C ARG A 76 0.32 -20.78 -13.26
N THR A 77 0.29 -19.75 -14.11
CA THR A 77 1.20 -19.66 -15.26
C THR A 77 2.64 -19.45 -14.79
N ASP A 78 3.61 -19.81 -15.64
CA ASP A 78 5.04 -19.62 -15.33
C ASP A 78 5.38 -18.16 -14.97
N THR A 79 4.73 -17.21 -15.64
CA THR A 79 4.87 -15.77 -15.36
C THR A 79 4.35 -15.43 -13.96
N ALA A 80 3.13 -15.84 -13.62
CA ALA A 80 2.53 -15.57 -12.31
C ALA A 80 3.36 -16.18 -11.18
N VAL A 81 3.80 -17.44 -11.35
CA VAL A 81 4.63 -18.15 -10.37
C VAL A 81 5.99 -17.47 -10.21
N THR A 82 6.62 -17.03 -11.30
CA THR A 82 7.92 -16.34 -11.25
C THR A 82 7.82 -15.00 -10.51
N LEU A 83 6.78 -14.22 -10.77
CA LEU A 83 6.52 -12.96 -10.06
C LEU A 83 6.28 -13.23 -8.56
N ALA A 84 5.40 -14.18 -8.24
CA ALA A 84 5.08 -14.54 -6.87
C ALA A 84 6.33 -15.01 -6.10
N ARG A 85 7.16 -15.87 -6.69
CA ARG A 85 8.43 -16.32 -6.06
C ARG A 85 9.38 -15.16 -5.81
N THR A 86 9.55 -14.28 -6.79
CA THR A 86 10.44 -13.11 -6.67
C THR A 86 10.00 -12.22 -5.52
N MET A 87 8.71 -11.91 -5.41
CA MET A 87 8.17 -11.13 -4.29
C MET A 87 8.33 -11.84 -2.96
N TYR A 88 8.05 -13.15 -2.92
CA TYR A 88 8.16 -13.97 -1.72
C TYR A 88 9.59 -14.02 -1.16
N ASP A 89 10.58 -14.19 -2.03
CA ASP A 89 11.99 -14.33 -1.66
C ASP A 89 12.62 -12.98 -1.31
N SER A 90 12.34 -11.93 -2.10
CA SER A 90 12.86 -10.58 -1.87
C SER A 90 12.12 -9.81 -0.78
N ARG A 91 10.90 -10.23 -0.42
CA ARG A 91 9.95 -9.52 0.45
C ARG A 91 9.59 -8.13 -0.06
N GLU A 92 9.67 -7.94 -1.37
CA GLU A 92 9.29 -6.72 -2.06
C GLU A 92 8.02 -7.01 -2.87
N PHE A 93 6.96 -6.23 -2.64
CA PHE A 93 5.62 -6.49 -3.18
C PHE A 93 5.11 -5.34 -4.09
N SER A 94 6.00 -4.46 -4.56
CA SER A 94 5.64 -3.39 -5.51
C SER A 94 5.12 -3.92 -6.84
N ALA A 95 5.45 -5.17 -7.20
CA ALA A 95 5.00 -5.84 -8.40
C ALA A 95 3.60 -6.50 -8.27
N MET A 96 2.86 -6.30 -7.18
CA MET A 96 1.51 -6.86 -7.00
C MET A 96 0.51 -6.47 -8.11
N PRO A 97 0.48 -5.21 -8.61
CA PRO A 97 -0.34 -4.87 -9.78
C PRO A 97 0.05 -5.65 -11.04
N ILE A 98 1.34 -5.95 -11.22
CA ILE A 98 1.83 -6.74 -12.37
C ILE A 98 1.41 -8.20 -12.22
N LEU A 99 1.39 -8.73 -10.99
CA LEU A 99 0.84 -10.07 -10.72
C LEU A 99 -0.67 -10.12 -11.05
N ALA A 100 -1.43 -9.07 -10.71
CA ALA A 100 -2.85 -8.99 -11.06
C ALA A 100 -3.08 -9.10 -12.57
N ASP A 101 -2.28 -8.37 -13.36
CA ASP A 101 -2.39 -8.39 -14.82
C ASP A 101 -1.99 -9.76 -15.38
N ALA A 102 -0.92 -10.39 -14.86
CA ALA A 102 -0.52 -11.75 -15.25
C ALA A 102 -1.60 -12.81 -14.93
N LEU A 103 -2.34 -12.65 -13.83
CA LEU A 103 -3.46 -13.53 -13.48
C LEU A 103 -4.66 -13.30 -14.42
N GLN A 104 -4.94 -12.04 -14.76
CA GLN A 104 -5.99 -11.70 -15.72
C GLN A 104 -5.68 -12.29 -17.12
N ASP A 105 -4.44 -12.20 -17.58
CA ASP A 105 -3.98 -12.80 -18.83
C ASP A 105 -4.11 -14.34 -18.83
N ALA A 106 -4.00 -14.96 -17.66
CA ALA A 106 -4.23 -16.39 -17.46
C ALA A 106 -5.71 -16.79 -17.43
N GLY A 107 -6.63 -15.82 -17.56
CA GLY A 107 -8.08 -16.04 -17.54
C GLY A 107 -8.69 -16.02 -16.13
N CYS A 108 -8.00 -15.49 -15.13
CA CYS A 108 -8.61 -15.22 -13.83
C CYS A 108 -9.68 -14.13 -13.96
N ASP A 109 -10.85 -14.36 -13.37
CA ASP A 109 -11.99 -13.42 -13.36
C ASP A 109 -12.43 -13.05 -11.93
N ASN A 110 -11.65 -13.45 -10.92
CA ASN A 110 -11.98 -13.20 -9.53
C ASN A 110 -11.69 -11.75 -9.09
N ALA A 111 -12.75 -10.99 -8.82
CA ALA A 111 -12.67 -9.60 -8.37
C ALA A 111 -11.92 -9.43 -7.03
N ASP A 112 -12.08 -10.35 -6.07
CA ASP A 112 -11.44 -10.24 -4.76
C ASP A 112 -9.90 -10.31 -4.87
N ILE A 113 -9.38 -11.11 -5.82
CA ILE A 113 -7.94 -11.18 -6.13
C ILE A 113 -7.45 -9.83 -6.66
N PHE A 114 -8.18 -9.24 -7.62
CA PHE A 114 -7.79 -7.98 -8.24
C PHE A 114 -7.88 -6.79 -7.29
N ASP A 115 -8.93 -6.74 -6.49
CA ASP A 115 -9.13 -5.70 -5.49
C ASP A 115 -8.02 -5.77 -4.44
N HIS A 116 -7.62 -6.97 -4.01
CA HIS A 116 -6.50 -7.13 -3.10
C HIS A 116 -5.16 -6.72 -3.71
N CYS A 117 -4.81 -7.17 -4.92
CA CYS A 117 -3.54 -6.83 -5.57
C CYS A 117 -3.38 -5.34 -5.88
N ARG A 118 -4.50 -4.61 -6.03
CA ARG A 118 -4.51 -3.16 -6.31
C ARG A 118 -4.74 -2.31 -5.06
N ALA A 119 -4.94 -2.93 -3.90
CA ALA A 119 -5.18 -2.23 -2.65
C ALA A 119 -3.91 -1.54 -2.12
N THR A 120 -3.73 -0.27 -2.47
CA THR A 120 -2.58 0.54 -2.01
C THR A 120 -2.59 0.84 -0.51
N GLN A 121 -3.73 0.63 0.16
CA GLN A 121 -3.85 0.86 1.60
C GLN A 121 -3.46 -0.37 2.44
N LEU A 122 -3.36 -1.55 1.83
CA LEU A 122 -2.97 -2.79 2.50
C LEU A 122 -1.48 -3.05 2.26
N PRO A 123 -0.67 -3.18 3.33
CA PRO A 123 0.72 -3.62 3.19
C PRO A 123 0.72 -5.11 2.84
N HIS A 124 1.35 -5.45 1.73
CA HIS A 124 1.61 -6.85 1.38
C HIS A 124 2.85 -7.37 2.10
N VAL A 125 2.73 -8.54 2.70
CA VAL A 125 3.83 -9.23 3.39
C VAL A 125 3.97 -10.66 2.90
N ARG A 126 5.06 -11.31 3.33
CA ARG A 126 5.21 -12.75 3.15
C ARG A 126 4.09 -13.45 3.94
N GLY A 127 3.26 -14.21 3.24
CA GLY A 127 1.99 -14.71 3.75
C GLY A 127 0.78 -14.09 3.08
N CYS A 128 0.96 -13.11 2.18
CA CYS A 128 -0.10 -12.56 1.34
C CYS A 128 -0.88 -13.70 0.68
N TRP A 129 -2.18 -13.75 0.93
CA TRP A 129 -3.03 -14.88 0.54
C TRP A 129 -3.01 -15.11 -0.98
N VAL A 130 -2.98 -14.05 -1.81
CA VAL A 130 -2.89 -14.19 -3.28
C VAL A 130 -1.56 -14.82 -3.69
N VAL A 131 -0.45 -14.37 -3.09
CA VAL A 131 0.88 -14.90 -3.40
C VAL A 131 0.98 -16.37 -2.99
N ASP A 132 0.46 -16.72 -1.82
CA ASP A 132 0.47 -18.10 -1.33
C ASP A 132 -0.42 -19.02 -2.18
N LEU A 133 -1.58 -18.54 -2.68
CA LEU A 133 -2.40 -19.27 -3.64
C LEU A 133 -1.65 -19.55 -4.95
N VAL A 134 -0.94 -18.57 -5.49
CA VAL A 134 -0.13 -18.74 -6.70
C VAL A 134 1.01 -19.74 -6.47
N LEU A 135 1.62 -19.73 -5.29
CA LEU A 135 2.71 -20.65 -4.92
C LEU A 135 2.23 -22.03 -4.44
N GLY A 136 0.92 -22.23 -4.24
CA GLY A 136 0.35 -23.46 -3.69
C GLY A 136 0.79 -23.72 -2.24
N LYS A 137 0.83 -22.67 -1.41
CA LYS A 137 1.29 -22.69 -0.02
C LYS A 137 0.15 -22.63 1.02
N GLU A 138 -1.08 -22.81 0.58
CA GLU A 138 -2.32 -22.85 1.40
C GLU A 138 -2.40 -24.08 2.34
#